data_AF-A0A9Q4EMW1-F1
#
_entry.id   AF-A0A9Q4EMW1-F1
#
_cell.length_a   1.000
_cell.length_b   1.000
_cell.length_c   1.000
_cell.angle_alpha   90.00
_cell.angle_beta   90.00
_cell.angle_gamma   90.00
#
_symmetry.space_group_name_H-M   'P 1'
#
loop_
_entity.id
_entity.type
_entity.pdbx_description
1 polymer ?
#
loop_
_entity_poly.entity_id
_entity_poly.type
_entity_poly.pdbx_seq_one_letter_code
_entity_poly.pdbx_strand_id
1 'polypeptide(L)'
;MYNKEEEKQKILSWLKQSSQQENNFTKKQNFARAISFALGEVDEFEEELNNFLSKVSHLQVYQEMIRDPFTKYTEGSLKDLRYLIEKNYSDEEIQAMSKETYNQLRVAQDKRIDLLRKVAQRYIATPTSDQEN
;
A
#
# COMPACT_ATOMS: atom_id res chain seq x y z
N MET A 1 26.34 -10.80 18.34
CA MET A 1 26.31 -9.34 18.48
C MET A 1 25.71 -8.77 17.20
N TYR A 2 24.63 -8.01 17.30
CA TYR A 2 23.92 -7.45 16.13
C TYR A 2 24.77 -6.35 15.49
N ASN A 3 25.14 -6.50 14.21
CA ASN A 3 25.96 -5.53 13.48
C ASN A 3 25.07 -4.65 12.60
N LYS A 4 24.67 -3.51 13.16
CA LYS A 4 23.76 -2.54 12.55
C LYS A 4 24.22 -2.05 11.17
N GLU A 5 25.53 -1.89 10.96
CA GLU A 5 26.05 -1.34 9.70
C GLU A 5 26.07 -2.40 8.59
N GLU A 6 26.33 -3.65 8.93
CA GLU A 6 26.30 -4.78 7.99
C GLU A 6 24.88 -5.10 7.54
N GLU A 7 23.91 -5.01 8.46
CA GLU A 7 22.49 -5.20 8.14
C GLU A 7 21.94 -4.04 7.29
N LYS A 8 22.40 -2.81 7.53
CA LYS A 8 22.10 -1.64 6.71
C LYS A 8 22.62 -1.77 5.28
N GLN A 9 23.87 -2.22 5.10
CA GLN A 9 24.41 -2.47 3.76
C GLN A 9 23.64 -3.58 3.03
N LYS A 10 23.21 -4.62 3.77
CA LYS A 10 22.37 -5.68 3.23
C LYS A 10 21.01 -5.15 2.76
N ILE A 11 20.31 -4.34 3.54
CA ILE A 11 19.03 -3.73 3.16
C ILE A 11 19.18 -2.81 1.94
N LEU A 12 20.21 -1.97 1.90
CA LEU A 12 20.48 -1.09 0.75
C LEU A 12 20.80 -1.90 -0.53
N SER A 13 21.53 -3.01 -0.40
CA SER A 13 21.82 -3.91 -1.51
C SER A 13 20.55 -4.59 -2.04
N TRP A 14 19.65 -5.00 -1.14
CA TRP A 14 18.35 -5.58 -1.49
C TRP A 14 17.43 -4.58 -2.19
N LEU A 15 17.39 -3.32 -1.73
CA LEU A 15 16.62 -2.26 -2.38
C LEU A 15 17.12 -1.97 -3.81
N LYS A 16 18.44 -2.02 -4.01
CA LYS A 16 19.07 -1.84 -5.33
C LYS A 16 18.79 -3.02 -6.25
N GLN A 17 18.87 -4.26 -5.75
CA GLN A 17 18.51 -5.47 -6.50
C GLN A 17 17.01 -5.52 -6.83
N SER A 18 16.15 -5.14 -5.89
CA SER A 18 14.71 -5.07 -6.10
C SER A 18 14.35 -4.11 -7.24
N SER A 19 15.01 -2.94 -7.31
CA SER A 19 14.80 -1.97 -8.40
C SER A 19 15.24 -2.51 -9.77
N GLN A 20 16.22 -3.41 -9.82
CA GLN A 20 16.68 -4.05 -11.07
C GLN A 20 15.79 -5.22 -11.48
N GLN A 21 15.23 -5.97 -10.53
CA GLN A 21 14.31 -7.08 -10.78
C GLN A 21 12.96 -6.62 -11.35
N GLU A 22 12.55 -5.37 -11.12
CA GLU A 22 11.28 -4.86 -11.63
C GLU A 22 11.16 -4.79 -13.15
N ASN A 23 12.28 -4.56 -13.83
CA ASN A 23 12.32 -4.58 -15.29
C ASN A 23 12.12 -6.00 -15.88
N ASN A 24 12.14 -7.04 -15.04
CA ASN A 24 12.05 -8.44 -15.47
C ASN A 24 10.72 -9.11 -15.11
N PHE A 25 9.79 -8.41 -14.45
CA PHE A 25 8.48 -9.00 -14.17
C PHE A 25 7.63 -9.08 -15.44
N THR A 26 6.99 -10.23 -15.63
CA THR A 26 5.97 -10.40 -16.66
C THR A 26 4.76 -9.51 -16.35
N LYS A 27 3.96 -9.16 -17.37
CA LYS A 27 2.72 -8.40 -17.19
C LYS A 27 1.81 -9.00 -16.11
N LYS A 28 1.69 -10.34 -16.08
CA LYS A 28 0.89 -11.08 -15.10
C LYS A 28 1.39 -10.90 -13.67
N GLN A 29 2.71 -10.94 -13.47
CA GLN A 29 3.32 -10.70 -12.15
C GLN A 29 3.13 -9.26 -11.68
N ASN A 30 3.31 -8.29 -12.57
CA ASN A 30 3.07 -6.88 -12.25
C ASN A 30 1.60 -6.62 -11.88
N PHE A 31 0.68 -7.28 -12.60
CA PHE A 31 -0.74 -7.20 -12.30
C PHE A 31 -1.09 -7.82 -10.94
N ALA A 32 -0.62 -9.03 -10.65
CA ALA A 32 -0.84 -9.69 -9.37
C ALA A 32 -0.29 -8.88 -8.18
N ARG A 33 0.89 -8.25 -8.35
CA ARG A 33 1.46 -7.35 -7.34
C ARG A 33 0.60 -6.10 -7.15
N ALA A 34 0.09 -5.51 -8.23
CA ALA A 34 -0.80 -4.37 -8.13
C ALA A 34 -2.11 -4.69 -7.40
N ILE A 35 -2.70 -5.87 -7.62
CA ILE A 35 -3.84 -6.37 -6.83
C ILE A 35 -3.46 -6.46 -5.36
N SER A 36 -2.35 -7.11 -5.03
CA SER A 36 -1.89 -7.25 -3.64
C SER A 36 -1.67 -5.90 -2.96
N PHE A 37 -1.17 -4.90 -3.68
CA PHE A 37 -0.97 -3.57 -3.12
C PHE A 37 -2.27 -2.80 -2.97
N ALA A 38 -3.17 -2.88 -3.94
CA ALA A 38 -4.50 -2.29 -3.82
C ALA A 38 -5.26 -2.87 -2.61
N LEU A 39 -5.15 -4.19 -2.35
CA LEU A 39 -5.73 -4.80 -1.15
C LEU A 39 -5.09 -4.27 0.13
N GLY A 40 -3.77 -4.14 0.18
CA GLY A 40 -3.09 -3.55 1.34
C GLY A 40 -3.50 -2.09 1.59
N GLU A 41 -3.67 -1.28 0.53
CA GLU A 41 -4.17 0.09 0.66
C GLU A 41 -5.62 0.15 1.18
N VAL A 42 -6.45 -0.83 0.82
CA VAL A 42 -7.81 -0.97 1.38
C VAL A 42 -7.75 -1.32 2.87
N ASP A 43 -6.87 -2.24 3.26
CA ASP A 43 -6.69 -2.60 4.68
C ASP A 43 -6.22 -1.39 5.51
N GLU A 44 -5.22 -0.65 5.01
CA GLU A 44 -4.72 0.59 5.66
C GLU A 44 -5.83 1.65 5.79
N PHE A 45 -6.63 1.83 4.73
CA PHE A 45 -7.75 2.77 4.77
C PHE A 45 -8.83 2.34 5.79
N GLU A 46 -9.12 1.05 5.90
CA GLU A 46 -10.07 0.52 6.88
C GLU A 46 -9.58 0.75 8.32
N GLU A 47 -8.28 0.60 8.58
CA GLU A 47 -7.67 0.93 9.87
C GLU A 47 -7.82 2.42 10.22
N GLU A 48 -7.48 3.31 9.28
CA GLU A 48 -7.61 4.75 9.50
C GLU A 48 -9.07 5.20 9.65
N LEU A 49 -9.99 4.56 8.93
CA LEU A 49 -11.42 4.75 9.09
C LEU A 49 -11.85 4.38 10.51
N ASN A 50 -11.47 3.20 11.00
CA ASN A 50 -11.79 2.75 12.36
C ASN A 50 -11.21 3.70 13.41
N ASN A 51 -9.98 4.17 13.22
CA ASN A 51 -9.35 5.18 14.06
C ASN A 51 -10.15 6.49 14.08
N PHE A 52 -10.59 6.98 12.92
CA PHE A 52 -11.46 8.16 12.83
C PHE A 52 -12.79 7.93 13.58
N LEU A 53 -13.46 6.80 13.34
CA LEU A 53 -14.74 6.50 13.99
C LEU A 53 -14.62 6.43 15.50
N SER A 54 -13.52 5.87 16.02
CA SER A 54 -13.24 5.87 17.46
C SER A 54 -13.16 7.28 18.04
N LYS A 55 -12.51 8.21 17.31
CA LYS A 55 -12.33 9.61 17.72
C LYS A 55 -13.63 10.38 17.71
N VAL A 56 -14.53 10.15 16.76
CA VAL A 56 -15.81 10.88 16.65
C VAL A 56 -16.98 10.19 17.38
N SER A 57 -16.77 8.99 17.89
CA SER A 57 -17.80 8.16 18.54
C SER A 57 -18.51 8.84 19.73
N HIS A 58 -17.84 9.78 20.39
CA HIS A 58 -18.39 10.51 21.54
C HIS A 58 -19.39 11.62 21.16
N LEU A 59 -19.43 12.03 19.89
CA LEU A 59 -20.29 13.12 19.43
C LEU A 59 -21.74 12.64 19.29
N GLN A 60 -22.67 13.31 19.96
CA GLN A 60 -24.07 12.90 19.99
C GLN A 60 -24.76 13.01 18.62
N VAL A 61 -24.45 14.04 17.83
CA VAL A 61 -24.93 14.15 16.45
C VAL A 61 -24.42 12.99 15.59
N TYR A 62 -23.18 12.56 15.82
CA TYR A 62 -22.63 11.41 15.12
C TYR A 62 -23.39 10.13 15.47
N GLN A 63 -23.64 9.90 16.77
CA GLN A 63 -24.38 8.73 17.24
C GLN A 63 -25.82 8.66 16.70
N GLU A 64 -26.55 9.79 16.75
CA GLU A 64 -27.99 9.83 16.44
C GLU A 64 -28.30 9.92 14.95
N MET A 65 -27.43 10.54 14.14
CA MET A 65 -27.75 10.89 12.75
C MET A 65 -26.77 10.36 11.71
N ILE A 66 -25.51 10.12 12.09
CA ILE A 66 -24.44 9.87 11.11
C ILE A 66 -24.00 8.42 11.14
N ARG A 67 -23.88 7.80 12.32
CA ARG A 67 -23.27 6.47 12.52
C ARG A 67 -23.85 5.42 11.60
N ASP A 68 -25.15 5.14 11.69
CA ASP A 68 -25.78 4.06 10.94
C ASP A 68 -25.74 4.26 9.41
N PRO A 69 -26.14 5.42 8.85
CA PRO A 69 -26.06 5.62 7.40
C PRO A 69 -24.62 5.65 6.89
N PHE A 70 -23.69 6.21 7.67
CA PHE A 70 -22.27 6.23 7.33
C PHE A 70 -21.68 4.82 7.33
N THR A 71 -21.82 4.06 8.42
CA THR A 71 -21.31 2.68 8.52
C THR A 71 -21.85 1.82 7.39
N LYS A 72 -23.16 1.83 7.14
CA LYS A 72 -23.76 1.05 6.06
C LYS A 72 -23.21 1.41 4.68
N TYR A 73 -23.02 2.70 4.41
CA TYR A 73 -22.45 3.17 3.15
C TYR A 73 -20.97 2.76 3.00
N THR A 74 -20.19 2.88 4.08
CA THR A 74 -18.75 2.64 4.04
C THR A 74 -18.43 1.16 3.97
N GLU A 75 -19.12 0.31 4.74
CA GLU A 75 -19.02 -1.15 4.65
C GLU A 75 -19.39 -1.66 3.25
N GLY A 76 -20.47 -1.15 2.66
CA GLY A 76 -20.87 -1.48 1.30
C GLY A 76 -19.80 -1.08 0.27
N SER A 77 -19.30 0.16 0.37
CA SER A 77 -18.27 0.67 -0.53
C SER A 77 -16.95 -0.10 -0.43
N LEU A 78 -16.52 -0.46 0.78
CA LEU A 78 -15.31 -1.26 1.02
C LEU A 78 -15.45 -2.67 0.47
N LYS A 79 -16.61 -3.30 0.67
CA LYS A 79 -16.89 -4.62 0.12
C LYS A 79 -16.87 -4.62 -1.40
N ASP A 80 -17.49 -3.62 -2.03
CA ASP A 80 -17.51 -3.49 -3.49
C ASP A 80 -16.11 -3.21 -4.03
N LEU A 81 -15.33 -2.38 -3.35
CA LEU A 81 -13.94 -2.09 -3.70
C LEU A 81 -13.08 -3.35 -3.64
N ARG A 82 -13.15 -4.14 -2.55
CA ARG A 82 -12.45 -5.43 -2.43
C ARG A 82 -12.86 -6.38 -3.55
N TYR A 83 -14.15 -6.52 -3.82
CA TYR A 83 -14.65 -7.38 -4.90
C TYR A 83 -14.11 -6.97 -6.28
N LEU A 84 -14.07 -5.67 -6.59
CA LEU A 84 -13.52 -5.19 -7.85
C LEU A 84 -12.01 -5.49 -7.97
N ILE A 85 -11.27 -5.42 -6.87
CA ILE A 85 -9.82 -5.72 -6.84
C ILE A 85 -9.56 -7.23 -6.94
N GLU A 86 -10.32 -8.04 -6.21
CA GLU A 86 -10.16 -9.50 -6.14
C GLU A 86 -10.83 -10.27 -7.28
N LYS A 87 -11.60 -9.59 -8.13
CA LYS A 87 -12.24 -10.22 -9.28
C LYS A 87 -11.20 -11.06 -10.00
N ASN A 88 -11.47 -12.36 -10.19
CA ASN A 88 -10.55 -13.26 -10.90
C ASN A 88 -10.44 -12.83 -12.36
N TYR A 89 -9.53 -11.91 -12.64
CA TYR A 89 -9.23 -11.46 -13.99
C TYR A 89 -8.64 -12.63 -14.77
N SER A 90 -9.24 -12.92 -15.92
CA SER A 90 -8.72 -13.89 -16.86
C SER A 90 -7.37 -13.45 -17.43
N ASP A 91 -6.58 -14.43 -17.88
CA ASP A 91 -5.31 -14.12 -18.56
C ASP A 91 -5.56 -13.31 -19.84
N GLU A 92 -6.70 -13.47 -20.52
CA GLU A 92 -7.09 -12.62 -21.65
C GLU A 92 -7.33 -11.18 -21.23
N GLU A 93 -8.07 -10.92 -20.15
CA GLU A 93 -8.30 -9.57 -19.63
C GLU A 93 -7.00 -8.87 -19.23
N ILE A 94 -6.07 -9.62 -18.61
CA ILE A 94 -4.75 -9.10 -18.21
C ILE A 94 -3.90 -8.75 -19.43
N GLN A 95 -3.94 -9.57 -20.49
CA GLN A 95 -3.20 -9.30 -21.73
C GLN A 95 -3.84 -8.21 -22.60
N ALA A 96 -5.17 -8.11 -22.57
CA ALA A 96 -5.96 -7.09 -23.26
C ALA A 96 -5.93 -5.72 -22.57
N MET A 97 -5.29 -5.61 -21.40
CA MET A 97 -5.10 -4.34 -20.71
C MET A 97 -4.47 -3.31 -21.65
N SER A 98 -5.10 -2.14 -21.71
CA SER A 98 -4.61 -1.06 -22.56
C SER A 98 -3.18 -0.67 -22.18
N LYS A 99 -2.37 -0.28 -23.16
CA LYS A 99 -1.00 0.19 -22.93
C LYS A 99 -0.96 1.39 -21.96
N GLU A 100 -2.00 2.21 -21.98
CA GLU A 100 -2.17 3.35 -21.08
C GLU A 100 -2.36 2.89 -19.63
N THR A 101 -3.30 1.97 -19.38
CA THR A 101 -3.55 1.39 -18.04
C THR A 101 -2.30 0.68 -17.50
N TYR A 102 -1.60 -0.08 -18.35
CA TYR A 102 -0.34 -0.73 -17.97
C TYR A 102 0.75 0.27 -17.57
N ASN A 103 0.88 1.38 -18.33
CA ASN A 103 1.84 2.42 -18.01
C ASN A 103 1.49 3.16 -16.72
N GLN A 104 0.22 3.43 -16.46
CA GLN A 104 -0.24 4.03 -15.20
C GLN A 104 0.10 3.13 -14.00
N LEU A 105 -0.15 1.83 -14.13
CA LEU A 105 0.21 0.84 -13.13
C LEU A 105 1.72 0.82 -12.87
N ARG A 106 2.55 0.79 -13.91
CA ARG A 106 4.00 0.88 -13.77
C ARG A 106 4.46 2.15 -13.06
N VAL A 107 3.92 3.32 -13.46
CA VAL A 107 4.26 4.61 -12.85
C VAL A 107 3.86 4.65 -11.37
N ALA A 108 2.74 4.05 -10.99
CA ALA A 108 2.34 3.93 -9.58
C ALA A 108 3.32 3.08 -8.78
N GLN A 109 3.77 1.95 -9.34
CA GLN A 109 4.80 1.10 -8.70
C GLN A 109 6.14 1.84 -8.56
N ASP A 110 6.59 2.54 -9.60
CA ASP A 110 7.83 3.32 -9.59
C ASP A 110 7.80 4.38 -8.47
N LYS A 111 6.67 5.11 -8.33
CA LYS A 111 6.47 6.10 -7.27
C LYS A 111 6.54 5.47 -5.88
N ARG A 112 5.93 4.29 -5.71
CA ARG A 112 5.91 3.58 -4.43
C ARG A 112 7.30 3.12 -4.02
N ILE A 113 8.11 2.64 -4.96
CA ILE A 113 9.50 2.26 -4.67
C ILE A 113 10.37 3.46 -4.36
N ASP A 114 10.17 4.58 -5.05
CA ASP A 114 10.87 5.81 -4.70
C ASP A 114 10.52 6.27 -3.28
N LEU A 115 9.24 6.17 -2.89
CA LEU A 115 8.80 6.45 -1.53
C LEU A 115 9.43 5.48 -0.51
N LEU A 116 9.39 4.17 -0.75
CA LEU A 116 10.02 3.17 0.11
C LEU A 116 11.53 3.41 0.25
N ARG A 117 12.20 3.81 -0.85
CA ARG A 117 13.61 4.19 -0.83
C ARG A 117 13.85 5.43 0.03
N LYS A 118 13.00 6.46 -0.08
CA LYS A 118 13.07 7.67 0.75
C LYS A 118 12.83 7.37 2.23
N VAL A 119 11.85 6.53 2.55
CA VAL A 119 11.58 6.06 3.92
C VAL A 119 12.77 5.28 4.45
N ALA A 120 13.29 4.32 3.69
CA ALA A 120 14.49 3.58 4.06
C ALA A 120 15.68 4.52 4.28
N GLN A 121 15.91 5.50 3.40
CA GLN A 121 16.98 6.49 3.62
C GLN A 121 16.75 7.32 4.89
N ARG A 122 15.53 7.79 5.15
CA ARG A 122 15.21 8.61 6.31
C ARG A 122 15.32 7.84 7.64
N TYR A 123 14.90 6.59 7.69
CA TYR A 123 14.84 5.82 8.93
C TYR A 123 15.99 4.82 9.11
N ILE A 124 16.72 4.48 8.04
CA ILE A 124 17.87 3.56 8.07
C ILE A 124 19.20 4.32 7.89
N ALA A 125 19.22 5.45 7.16
CA ALA A 125 20.45 6.23 6.95
C ALA A 125 20.65 7.38 7.94
N THR A 126 19.61 7.85 8.63
CA THR A 126 19.76 8.85 9.70
C THR A 126 19.97 8.14 11.03
N PRO A 127 21.07 8.42 11.77
CA PRO A 127 21.17 7.97 13.15
C PRO A 127 19.99 8.55 13.91
N THR A 128 19.22 7.72 14.60
CA THR A 128 18.37 8.17 15.70
C THR A 128 19.28 8.81 16.73
N SER A 129 19.42 10.14 16.66
CA SER A 129 20.01 10.95 17.71
C SER A 129 19.01 11.10 18.84
N ASP A 130 18.58 9.98 19.40
CA ASP A 130 17.74 9.91 20.60
C ASP A 130 18.22 8.69 21.40
N GLN A 131 19.39 8.85 22.02
CA GLN A 131 19.60 8.30 23.35
C GLN A 131 19.57 9.49 24.30
N GLU A 132 18.40 9.73 24.88
CA GLU A 132 18.28 10.48 26.12
C GLU A 132 19.07 9.74 27.21
N ASN A 133 20.20 10.32 27.61
CA ASN A 133 20.59 10.65 28.98
C ASN A 133 21.96 11.33 29.01
#